data_AF-A0A8X6IXI8-F1
#
_entry.id   AF-A0A8X6IXI8-F1
#
_cell.length_a   1.000
_cell.length_b   1.000
_cell.length_c   1.000
_cell.angle_alpha   90.00
_cell.angle_beta   90.00
_cell.angle_gamma   90.00
#
_symmetry.space_group_name_H-M   'P 1'
#
loop_
_entity.id
_entity.type
_entity.pdbx_description
1 polymer ?
#
loop_
_entity_poly.entity_id
_entity_poly.type
_entity_poly.pdbx_seq_one_letter_code
_entity_poly.pdbx_strand_id
1 'polypeptide(L)'
;MLRDEIIQGLLDKALQERLIRETSKKAKTLQEVVSECKAAENSKVQASVMSEKLSVNALKNFRNYGNQSKNNQKNEVNCKQCGKIHEKKCPAYGTKCQNCGGRNHWAKMCRTQRNKQKNVAARRVNAI
;
A
#
# COMPACT_ATOMS: atom_id res chain seq x y z
N MET A 1 29.19 -26.56 17.23
CA MET A 1 29.60 -26.57 15.80
C MET A 1 28.37 -26.79 14.92
N LEU A 2 27.84 -28.01 14.69
CA LEU A 2 26.65 -28.23 13.83
C LEU A 2 25.38 -27.43 14.21
N ARG A 3 25.06 -27.36 15.51
CA ARG A 3 23.91 -26.58 16.01
C ARG A 3 24.03 -25.10 15.65
N ASP A 4 25.23 -24.55 15.81
CA ASP A 4 25.47 -23.12 15.65
C ASP A 4 25.47 -22.76 14.15
N GLU A 5 25.96 -23.66 13.29
CA GLU A 5 25.85 -23.54 11.83
C GLU A 5 24.39 -23.50 11.34
N ILE A 6 23.52 -24.34 11.89
CA ILE A 6 22.09 -24.33 11.57
C ILE A 6 21.47 -22.98 11.95
N ILE A 7 21.77 -22.48 13.15
CA ILE A 7 21.26 -21.19 13.62
C ILE A 7 21.79 -20.05 12.73
N GLN A 8 23.05 -20.10 12.31
CA GLN A 8 23.65 -19.12 11.40
C GLN A 8 23.04 -19.16 9.99
N GLY A 9 22.66 -20.35 9.52
CA GLY A 9 22.01 -20.57 8.21
C GLY A 9 20.54 -20.15 8.13
N LEU A 10 19.91 -19.74 9.23
CA LEU A 10 18.51 -19.32 9.22
C LEU A 10 18.30 -18.03 8.40
N LEU A 11 17.30 -18.08 7.51
CA LEU A 11 16.85 -16.93 6.73
C LEU A 11 16.10 -15.91 7.59
N ASP A 12 15.34 -16.40 8.57
CA ASP A 12 14.61 -15.55 9.51
C ASP A 12 15.55 -14.94 10.56
N LYS A 13 15.88 -13.66 10.38
CA LYS A 13 16.80 -12.91 11.25
C LYS A 13 16.27 -12.72 12.67
N ALA A 14 14.95 -12.60 12.84
CA ALA A 14 14.36 -12.45 14.17
C ALA A 14 14.45 -13.75 14.97
N LEU A 15 14.12 -14.88 14.33
CA LEU A 15 14.26 -16.20 14.95
C LEU A 15 15.73 -16.55 15.22
N GLN A 16 16.62 -16.22 14.28
CA GLN A 16 18.08 -16.39 14.44
C GLN A 16 18.59 -15.65 15.67
N GLU A 17 18.29 -14.35 15.80
CA GLU A 17 18.72 -13.55 16.96
C GLU A 17 18.20 -14.11 18.28
N ARG A 18 16.93 -14.54 18.30
CA ARG A 18 16.32 -15.17 19.47
C ARG A 18 17.02 -16.47 19.86
N LEU A 19 17.25 -17.36 18.89
CA LEU A 19 17.91 -18.64 19.12
C LEU A 19 19.35 -18.45 19.62
N ILE A 20 20.13 -17.55 19.02
CA ILE A 20 21.49 -17.22 19.49
C ILE A 20 21.45 -16.80 20.96
N ARG A 21 20.56 -15.87 21.32
CA ARG A 21 20.42 -15.39 22.70
C ARG A 21 20.06 -16.49 23.69
N GLU A 22 19.12 -17.36 23.31
CA GLU A 22 18.66 -18.45 24.17
C GLU A 22 19.73 -19.54 24.31
N THR A 23 20.44 -19.90 23.24
CA THR A 23 21.53 -20.87 23.28
C THR A 23 22.76 -20.38 24.03
N SER A 24 23.01 -19.07 24.06
CA SER A 24 24.07 -18.47 24.88
C SER A 24 23.76 -18.52 26.37
N LYS A 25 22.49 -18.51 26.76
CA LYS A 25 22.05 -18.59 28.17
C LYS A 25 21.98 -20.03 28.66
N LYS A 26 21.46 -20.93 27.82
CA LYS A 26 21.28 -22.34 28.15
C LYS A 26 21.69 -23.19 26.95
N ALA A 27 22.60 -24.13 27.18
CA ALA A 27 22.96 -25.10 26.15
C ALA A 27 21.71 -25.89 25.74
N LYS A 28 21.31 -25.77 24.47
CA LYS A 28 20.26 -26.59 23.85
C LYS A 28 20.87 -27.67 23.00
N THR A 29 20.25 -28.84 22.99
CA THR A 29 20.57 -29.91 22.06
C THR A 29 20.14 -29.52 20.65
N LEU A 30 20.74 -30.17 19.65
CA LEU A 30 20.37 -29.99 18.25
C LEU A 30 18.87 -30.22 18.01
N GLN A 31 18.31 -31.25 18.66
CA GLN A 31 16.92 -31.66 18.48
C GLN A 31 15.94 -30.62 19.06
N GLU A 32 16.28 -29.98 20.18
CA GLU A 32 15.50 -28.87 20.74
C GLU A 32 15.48 -27.66 19.81
N VAL A 33 16.63 -27.31 19.21
CA VAL A 33 16.71 -26.21 18.23
C VAL A 33 15.84 -26.49 17.00
N VAL A 34 15.89 -27.72 16.47
CA VAL A 34 15.03 -28.13 15.35
C VAL A 34 13.54 -28.05 15.73
N SER A 35 13.18 -28.49 16.93
CA SER A 35 11.81 -28.42 17.43
C SER A 35 11.31 -26.97 17.51
N GLU A 36 12.14 -26.06 18.01
CA GLU A 36 11.80 -24.63 18.09
C GLU A 36 11.68 -23.96 16.72
N CYS A 37 12.53 -24.31 15.75
CA CYS A 37 12.39 -23.83 14.38
C CYS A 37 11.03 -24.24 13.80
N LYS A 38 10.67 -25.52 13.91
CA LYS A 38 9.37 -26.03 13.44
C LYS A 38 8.20 -25.35 14.17
N ALA A 39 8.31 -25.15 15.48
CA ALA A 39 7.29 -24.47 16.27
C ALA A 39 7.12 -23.00 15.83
N ALA A 40 8.22 -22.31 15.53
CA ALA A 40 8.18 -20.93 15.05
C ALA A 40 7.57 -20.82 13.65
N GLU A 41 7.91 -21.73 12.74
CA GLU A 41 7.32 -21.82 11.40
C GLU A 41 5.81 -22.06 11.48
N ASN A 42 5.39 -23.06 12.27
CA ASN A 42 3.98 -23.34 12.49
C ASN A 42 3.24 -22.15 13.11
N SER A 43 3.86 -21.47 14.08
CA SER A 43 3.28 -20.29 14.73
C SER A 43 3.06 -19.14 13.74
N LYS A 44 3.97 -18.93 12.79
CA LYS A 44 3.78 -17.92 11.72
C LYS A 44 2.63 -18.27 10.79
N VAL A 45 2.55 -19.54 10.37
CA VAL A 45 1.44 -20.02 9.53
C VAL A 45 0.12 -19.85 10.28
N GLN A 46 0.04 -20.30 11.53
CA GLN A 46 -1.16 -20.17 12.35
C GLN A 46 -1.56 -18.72 12.62
N ALA A 47 -0.60 -17.82 12.88
CA ALA A 47 -0.87 -16.41 13.07
C ALA A 47 -1.47 -15.75 11.82
N SER A 48 -0.99 -16.12 10.62
CA SER A 48 -1.56 -15.63 9.35
C SER A 48 -3.01 -16.10 9.16
N VAL A 49 -3.29 -17.38 9.41
CA VAL A 49 -4.65 -17.95 9.32
C VAL A 49 -5.58 -17.34 10.37
N MET A 50 -5.09 -17.09 11.59
CA MET A 50 -5.88 -16.46 12.65
C MET A 50 -6.21 -15.00 12.32
N SER A 51 -5.28 -14.26 11.74
CA SER A 51 -5.50 -12.88 11.29
C SER A 51 -6.56 -12.82 10.16
N GLU A 52 -6.53 -13.75 9.23
CA GLU A 52 -7.54 -13.88 8.17
C GLU A 52 -8.93 -14.25 8.72
N LYS A 53 -9.00 -15.13 9.72
CA LYS A 53 -10.27 -15.51 10.37
C LYS A 53 -10.88 -14.38 11.20
N LEU A 54 -10.08 -13.47 11.76
CA LEU A 54 -10.60 -12.30 12.48
C LEU A 54 -11.14 -11.21 11.54
N SER A 55 -10.66 -11.18 10.28
CA SER A 55 -11.14 -10.27 9.23
C SER A 55 -12.63 -10.44 8.90
N VAL A 56 -13.16 -11.66 8.99
CA VAL A 56 -14.58 -11.95 8.71
C VAL A 56 -15.53 -11.61 9.86
N ASN A 57 -15.02 -11.36 11.08
CA ASN A 57 -15.85 -11.11 12.27
C ASN A 57 -15.79 -9.66 12.80
N ALA A 58 -15.03 -8.78 12.16
CA ALA A 58 -14.82 -7.40 12.59
C ALA A 58 -15.55 -6.38 11.69
N LEU A 59 -16.86 -6.54 11.51
CA LEU A 59 -17.71 -5.41 11.14
C LEU A 59 -18.15 -4.68 12.42
N LYS A 60 -17.76 -3.40 12.50
CA LYS A 60 -18.23 -2.34 13.41
C LYS A 60 -17.64 -2.37 14.82
N ASN A 61 -16.57 -1.62 15.02
CA ASN A 61 -16.54 -0.51 15.98
C ASN A 61 -15.21 0.25 15.89
N PHE A 62 -15.15 1.22 14.98
CA PHE A 62 -14.14 2.28 15.02
C PHE A 62 -14.85 3.63 15.15
N ARG A 63 -15.33 3.91 16.37
CA ARG A 63 -15.51 5.27 16.85
C ARG A 63 -14.48 5.49 17.96
N ASN A 64 -13.69 6.55 17.79
CA ASN A 64 -12.78 7.14 18.76
C ASN A 64 -11.57 6.31 19.20
N TYR A 65 -10.44 6.51 18.52
CA TYR A 65 -9.28 7.10 19.18
C TYR A 65 -8.36 7.77 18.16
N GLY A 66 -7.94 8.99 18.48
CA GLY A 66 -7.11 9.81 17.63
C GLY A 66 -5.64 9.39 17.61
N ASN A 67 -4.96 10.02 16.67
CA ASN A 67 -3.53 10.15 16.46
C ASN A 67 -2.75 9.04 15.76
N GLN A 68 -2.29 9.45 14.56
CA GLN A 68 -1.03 9.10 13.93
C GLN A 68 -0.76 7.61 13.70
N SER A 69 -1.20 7.14 12.55
CA SER A 69 -0.34 6.27 11.77
C SER A 69 -0.45 6.61 10.29
N LYS A 70 0.71 6.63 9.66
CA LYS A 70 0.98 7.12 8.32
C LYS A 70 0.04 6.47 7.31
N ASN A 71 -0.41 7.27 6.35
CA ASN A 71 -1.07 6.86 5.12
C ASN A 71 -0.25 5.75 4.42
N ASN A 72 -0.41 4.50 4.81
CA ASN A 72 -0.25 3.35 3.92
C ASN A 72 -1.58 3.14 3.20
N GLN A 73 -2.05 4.20 2.52
CA GLN A 73 -2.96 3.99 1.41
C GLN A 73 -2.13 3.21 0.40
N LYS A 74 -2.54 1.97 0.13
CA LYS A 74 -2.07 1.20 -1.02
C LYS A 74 -1.99 2.20 -2.17
N ASN A 75 -0.81 2.39 -2.75
CA ASN A 75 -0.60 3.28 -3.89
C ASN A 75 -1.32 2.67 -5.09
N GLU A 76 -2.65 2.66 -5.09
CA GLU A 76 -3.44 2.53 -6.28
C GLU A 76 -3.16 3.80 -7.08
N VAL A 77 -2.22 3.72 -8.01
CA VAL A 77 -1.72 4.88 -8.76
C VAL A 77 -2.88 5.51 -9.51
N ASN A 78 -3.41 6.61 -8.98
CA ASN A 78 -4.43 7.39 -9.67
C ASN A 78 -3.88 7.81 -11.04
N CYS A 79 -4.64 7.54 -12.09
CA CYS A 79 -4.23 7.88 -13.44
C CYS A 79 -4.03 9.40 -13.55
N LYS A 80 -2.86 9.82 -14.05
CA LYS A 80 -2.48 11.23 -14.18
C LYS A 80 -3.37 12.03 -15.15
N GLN A 81 -4.20 11.35 -15.95
CA GLN A 81 -5.07 11.95 -16.97
C GLN A 81 -6.52 12.14 -16.49
N CYS A 82 -7.07 11.16 -15.76
CA CYS A 82 -8.48 11.16 -15.33
C CYS A 82 -8.67 11.19 -13.80
N GLY A 83 -7.63 10.86 -13.03
CA GLY A 83 -7.66 10.81 -11.57
C GLY A 83 -8.35 9.58 -10.97
N LYS A 84 -8.79 8.63 -11.80
CA LYS A 84 -9.38 7.35 -11.37
C LYS A 84 -8.35 6.21 -11.46
N ILE A 85 -8.60 5.13 -10.74
CA ILE A 85 -7.83 3.89 -10.81
C ILE A 85 -8.43 3.04 -11.92
N HIS A 86 -7.60 2.56 -12.85
CA HIS A 86 -8.02 1.67 -13.94
C HIS A 86 -6.83 0.89 -14.49
N GLU A 87 -7.05 -0.38 -14.86
CA GLU A 87 -6.00 -1.24 -15.46
C GLU A 87 -5.95 -1.10 -16.99
N LYS A 88 -7.05 -0.66 -17.61
CA LYS A 88 -7.22 -0.57 -19.08
C LYS A 88 -6.99 0.85 -19.59
N LYS A 89 -7.35 1.10 -20.86
CA LYS A 89 -7.26 2.42 -21.51
C LYS A 89 -7.93 3.51 -20.67
N CYS A 90 -7.26 4.65 -20.53
CA CYS A 90 -7.77 5.77 -19.75
C CYS A 90 -9.07 6.34 -20.34
N PRO A 91 -10.14 6.52 -19.53
CA PRO A 91 -11.38 7.15 -19.97
C PRO A 91 -11.22 8.59 -20.48
N ALA A 92 -10.15 9.29 -20.09
CA ALA A 92 -9.88 10.65 -20.55
C ALA A 92 -9.21 10.70 -21.93
N TYR A 93 -8.77 9.56 -22.48
CA TYR A 93 -8.12 9.51 -23.79
C TYR A 93 -9.10 9.94 -24.90
N GLY A 94 -8.69 10.88 -25.75
CA GLY A 94 -9.51 11.44 -26.82
C GLY A 94 -10.50 12.54 -26.38
N THR A 95 -10.70 12.76 -25.08
CA THR A 95 -11.60 13.81 -24.56
C THR A 95 -10.90 15.18 -24.52
N LYS A 96 -11.66 16.26 -24.72
CA LYS A 96 -11.17 17.65 -24.58
C LYS A 96 -11.33 18.14 -23.15
N CYS A 97 -10.26 18.70 -22.60
CA CYS A 97 -10.22 19.32 -21.29
C CYS A 97 -11.01 20.63 -21.30
N GLN A 98 -12.00 20.75 -20.41
CA GLN A 98 -12.81 21.96 -20.26
C GLN A 98 -12.04 23.14 -19.65
N ASN A 99 -10.84 22.92 -19.10
CA ASN A 99 -10.02 23.97 -18.50
C ASN A 99 -9.06 24.63 -19.50
N CYS A 100 -8.40 23.84 -20.36
CA CYS A 100 -7.38 24.35 -21.30
C CYS A 100 -7.64 24.04 -22.77
N GLY A 101 -8.73 23.33 -23.10
CA GLY A 101 -9.05 22.91 -24.46
C GLY A 101 -8.16 21.78 -25.02
N GLY A 102 -7.08 21.41 -24.33
CA GLY A 102 -6.18 20.30 -24.70
C GLY A 102 -6.86 18.93 -24.63
N ARG A 103 -6.23 17.88 -25.18
CA ARG A 103 -6.79 16.52 -25.22
C ARG A 103 -6.17 15.58 -24.16
N ASN A 104 -6.76 14.40 -24.00
CA ASN A 104 -6.24 13.26 -23.22
C ASN A 104 -6.18 13.46 -21.69
N HIS A 105 -6.91 14.44 -21.16
CA HIS A 105 -7.05 14.63 -19.71
C HIS A 105 -8.33 15.39 -19.39
N TRP A 106 -8.82 15.25 -18.15
CA TRP A 106 -9.96 16.01 -17.65
C TRP A 106 -9.53 17.30 -16.94
N ALA A 107 -10.47 18.24 -16.80
CA ALA A 107 -10.24 19.51 -16.12
C ALA A 107 -9.67 19.35 -14.70
N LYS A 108 -10.10 18.31 -13.96
CA LYS A 108 -9.59 17.99 -12.62
C LYS A 108 -8.08 17.68 -12.60
N MET A 109 -7.56 17.08 -13.67
CA MET A 109 -6.15 16.70 -13.80
C MET A 109 -5.36 17.67 -14.70
N CYS A 110 -5.97 18.81 -15.05
CA CYS A 110 -5.34 19.81 -15.89
C CYS A 110 -4.20 20.50 -15.14
N ARG A 111 -3.00 20.47 -15.73
CA ARG A 111 -1.80 21.11 -15.17
C ARG A 111 -1.66 22.57 -15.59
N THR A 112 -2.45 23.00 -16.57
CA THR A 112 -2.49 24.39 -17.00
C THR A 112 -3.27 25.20 -15.98
N GLN A 113 -2.68 26.30 -15.50
CA GLN A 113 -3.43 27.26 -14.68
C GLN A 113 -4.65 27.73 -15.49
N ARG A 114 -5.83 27.70 -14.86
CA ARG A 114 -7.07 28.16 -15.48
C ARG A 114 -6.87 29.62 -15.87
N ASN A 115 -6.64 29.86 -17.17
CA ASN A 115 -6.58 31.22 -17.67
C ASN A 115 -8.01 31.74 -17.53
N LYS A 116 -8.25 32.62 -16.55
CA LYS A 116 -9.53 33.33 -16.41
C LYS A 116 -9.62 34.23 -17.64
N GLN A 117 -10.06 33.66 -18.77
CA GLN A 117 -10.45 34.44 -19.93
C GLN A 117 -11.55 35.37 -19.43
N LYS A 118 -11.19 36.64 -19.22
CA LYS A 118 -12.16 37.71 -19.01
C LYS A 118 -13.13 37.58 -20.18
N ASN A 119 -14.41 37.41 -19.88
CA ASN A 119 -15.46 37.50 -20.89
C ASN A 119 -15.33 38.87 -21.55
N VAL A 120 -14.62 38.97 -22.67
CA VAL A 120 -14.77 40.10 -23.57
C VAL A 120 -16.07 39.80 -24.30
N ALA A 121 -17.15 40.41 -23.80
CA ALA A 121 -18.44 40.41 -24.44
C ALA A 121 -18.24 40.81 -25.90
N ALA A 122 -18.42 39.86 -26.81
CA ALA A 122 -18.44 40.14 -28.24
C ALA A 122 -19.64 41.06 -28.50
N ARG A 123 -19.35 42.33 -28.81
CA ARG A 123 -20.31 43.30 -29.31
C ARG A 123 -20.99 42.70 -30.55
N ARG A 124 -22.29 42.44 -30.46
CA ARG A 124 -23.12 42.18 -31.63
C ARG A 124 -23.30 43.53 -32.34
N VAL A 125 -22.67 43.70 -33.49
CA VAL A 125 -23.06 44.76 -34.44
C VAL A 125 -24.15 44.14 -35.31
N ASN A 126 -25.40 44.57 -35.12
CA ASN A 126 -26.46 44.31 -36.08
C ASN A 126 -26.23 45.26 -37.26
N ALA A 127 -26.03 44.70 -38.44
CA ALA A 127 -26.16 45.42 -39.70
C ALA A 127 -27.64 45.36 -40.13
N ILE A 128 -28.22 46.53 -40.37
CA ILE A 128 -29.36 46.74 -41.28
C ILE A 128 -28.85 47.70 -42.34
#